data_AF-A0A7Z9SKU9-F1
#
_entry.id   AF-A0A7Z9SKU9-F1
#
_cell.length_a   1.000
_cell.length_b   1.000
_cell.length_c   1.000
_cell.angle_alpha   90.00
_cell.angle_beta   90.00
_cell.angle_gamma   90.00
#
_symmetry.space_group_name_H-M   'P 1'
#
loop_
_entity.id
_entity.type
_entity.pdbx_description
1 polymer ?
#
loop_
_entity_poly.entity_id
_entity_poly.type
_entity_poly.pdbx_seq_one_letter_code
_entity_poly.pdbx_strand_id
1 'polypeptide(L)'
;MVTAVLKRFVKRQGFDSAAILSFDTLFAIVPGLALSLSVFSLSPYFADFQQHLEQFLFTQLLPQNYDAAKDYIQQFIAQAQALKGLSSLFLVFAVMLLLYEIDKRINLAWHDQHHRHWMEGLVSYLFVLFLGPIFVGASLFFSSYVVASELFSNLPAANYAPIMLPFVLSSLGFSILYYAVPLEKVHFINALKAGVIAA
;
A
#
# COMPACT_ATOMS: atom_id res chain seq x y z
N MET A 1 -24.93 3.01 -19.85
CA MET A 1 -24.08 2.26 -18.90
C MET A 1 -23.53 3.16 -17.79
N VAL A 2 -22.82 4.24 -18.12
CA VAL A 2 -22.24 5.20 -17.13
C VAL A 2 -23.29 5.81 -16.17
N THR A 3 -24.45 6.20 -16.68
CA THR A 3 -25.54 6.77 -15.89
C THR A 3 -26.15 5.79 -14.88
N ALA A 4 -26.15 4.48 -15.18
CA ALA A 4 -26.60 3.45 -14.25
C ALA A 4 -25.61 3.25 -13.10
N VAL A 5 -24.31 3.31 -13.40
CA VAL A 5 -23.23 3.21 -12.40
C VAL A 5 -23.28 4.42 -11.46
N LEU A 6 -23.38 5.63 -12.00
CA LEU A 6 -23.50 6.86 -11.18
C LEU A 6 -24.73 6.84 -10.28
N LYS A 7 -25.90 6.44 -10.81
CA LYS A 7 -27.11 6.30 -9.99
C LYS A 7 -26.94 5.28 -8.87
N ARG A 8 -26.27 4.15 -9.14
CA ARG A 8 -25.98 3.12 -8.12
C ARG A 8 -25.01 3.63 -7.06
N PHE A 9 -23.97 4.36 -7.46
CA PHE A 9 -23.00 4.96 -6.55
C PHE A 9 -23.65 5.97 -5.59
N VAL A 10 -24.46 6.89 -6.12
CA VAL A 10 -25.18 7.87 -5.30
C VAL A 10 -26.20 7.19 -4.39
N LYS A 11 -26.96 6.21 -4.90
CA LYS A 11 -27.94 5.45 -4.09
C LYS A 11 -27.28 4.68 -2.94
N ARG A 12 -26.03 4.25 -3.10
CA ARG A 12 -25.25 3.50 -2.10
C ARG A 12 -24.40 4.39 -1.17
N GLN A 13 -24.63 5.71 -1.15
CA GLN A 13 -23.81 6.64 -0.34
C GLN A 13 -22.30 6.45 -0.61
N GLY A 14 -21.95 6.32 -1.90
CA GLY A 14 -20.59 5.98 -2.31
C GLY A 14 -19.53 6.99 -1.82
N PHE A 15 -19.90 8.27 -1.69
CA PHE A 15 -19.02 9.30 -1.13
C PHE A 15 -18.72 9.06 0.36
N ASP A 16 -19.73 8.76 1.17
CA ASP A 16 -19.56 8.48 2.60
C ASP A 16 -18.72 7.21 2.81
N SER A 17 -19.00 6.18 2.01
CA SER A 17 -18.22 4.93 2.01
C SER A 17 -16.75 5.18 1.65
N ALA A 18 -16.49 6.00 0.63
CA ALA A 18 -15.13 6.36 0.22
C ALA A 18 -14.40 7.20 1.27
N ALA A 19 -15.10 8.14 1.92
CA ALA A 19 -14.55 8.97 2.99
C ALA A 19 -14.15 8.11 4.20
N ILE A 20 -15.03 7.20 4.65
CA ILE A 20 -14.73 6.30 5.77
C ILE A 20 -13.57 5.37 5.42
N LEU A 21 -13.57 4.78 4.22
CA LEU A 21 -12.48 3.92 3.78
C LEU A 21 -11.15 4.69 3.71
N SER A 22 -11.16 5.95 3.27
CA SER A 22 -9.97 6.80 3.24
C SER A 22 -9.44 7.09 4.64
N PHE A 23 -10.34 7.31 5.61
CA PHE A 23 -9.97 7.47 7.01
C PHE A 23 -9.41 6.17 7.61
N ASP A 24 -10.09 5.03 7.40
CA ASP A 24 -9.68 3.72 7.91
C ASP A 24 -8.31 3.32 7.34
N THR A 25 -8.08 3.56 6.05
CA THR A 25 -6.78 3.30 5.40
C THR A 25 -5.68 4.20 5.94
N LEU A 26 -5.94 5.51 6.08
CA LEU A 26 -4.96 6.44 6.68
C LEU A 26 -4.61 6.04 8.12
N PHE A 27 -5.61 5.66 8.91
CA PHE A 27 -5.41 5.17 10.26
C PHE A 27 -4.62 3.86 10.30
N ALA A 28 -4.84 2.96 9.34
CA ALA A 28 -4.14 1.68 9.22
C ALA A 28 -2.68 1.81 8.76
N ILE A 29 -2.33 2.87 8.04
CA ILE A 29 -0.95 3.11 7.57
C ILE A 29 0.01 3.19 8.76
N VAL A 30 -0.34 3.88 9.84
CA VAL A 30 0.56 4.08 10.99
C VAL A 30 0.98 2.75 11.65
N PRO A 31 0.07 1.91 12.17
CA PRO A 31 0.44 0.63 12.77
C PRO A 31 0.99 -0.36 11.72
N GLY A 32 0.54 -0.29 10.47
CA GLY A 32 1.08 -1.11 9.38
C GLY A 32 2.54 -0.81 9.09
N LEU A 33 2.92 0.47 9.04
CA LEU A 33 4.32 0.90 8.88
C LEU A 33 5.16 0.50 10.11
N ALA A 34 4.64 0.69 11.32
CA ALA A 34 5.37 0.31 12.53
C ALA A 34 5.67 -1.20 12.56
N LEU A 35 4.70 -2.02 12.15
CA LEU A 35 4.87 -3.46 12.08
C LEU A 35 5.83 -3.88 10.95
N SER A 36 5.73 -3.24 9.78
CA SER A 36 6.67 -3.41 8.67
C SER A 36 8.12 -3.16 9.11
N LEU A 37 8.37 -2.02 9.76
CA LEU A 37 9.68 -1.64 10.29
C LEU A 37 10.16 -2.60 11.38
N SER A 38 9.27 -3.03 12.28
CA SER A 38 9.56 -4.02 13.32
C SER A 38 10.02 -5.35 12.70
N VAL A 39 9.31 -5.86 11.69
CA VAL A 39 9.68 -7.11 10.98
C VAL A 39 11.04 -6.95 10.29
N PHE A 40 11.26 -5.83 9.59
CA PHE A 40 12.54 -5.59 8.94
C PHE A 40 13.69 -5.42 9.92
N SER A 41 13.46 -4.90 11.13
CA SER A 41 14.49 -4.75 12.17
C SER A 41 15.10 -6.08 12.65
N LEU A 42 14.48 -7.21 12.29
CA LEU A 42 15.00 -8.56 12.54
C LEU A 42 16.05 -8.99 11.49
N SER A 43 16.15 -8.28 10.37
CA SER A 43 17.08 -8.57 9.27
C SER A 43 18.43 -7.85 9.43
N PRO A 44 19.55 -8.45 9.02
CA PRO A 44 20.86 -7.79 9.03
C PRO A 44 20.96 -6.60 8.07
N TYR A 45 20.12 -6.55 7.03
CA TYR A 45 20.12 -5.48 6.01
C TYR A 45 19.28 -4.26 6.38
N PHE A 46 18.78 -4.21 7.62
CA PHE A 46 17.85 -3.17 8.05
C PHE A 46 18.47 -1.77 8.08
N ALA A 47 19.75 -1.64 8.46
CA ALA A 47 20.43 -0.34 8.53
C ALA A 47 20.44 0.37 7.17
N ASP A 48 20.75 -0.38 6.11
CA ASP A 48 20.72 0.14 4.74
C ASP A 48 19.29 0.52 4.34
N PHE A 49 18.31 -0.34 4.62
CA PHE A 49 16.91 -0.05 4.33
C PHE A 49 16.38 1.19 5.06
N GLN A 50 16.74 1.37 6.33
CA GLN A 50 16.34 2.52 7.13
C GLN A 50 16.85 3.83 6.50
N GLN A 51 18.12 3.88 6.08
CA GLN A 51 18.67 5.07 5.45
C GLN A 51 17.94 5.43 4.15
N HIS A 52 17.64 4.43 3.32
CA HIS A 52 16.88 4.65 2.08
C HIS A 52 15.44 5.09 2.36
N LEU A 53 14.80 4.52 3.38
CA LEU A 53 13.44 4.88 3.78
C LEU A 53 13.39 6.32 4.33
N GLU A 54 14.31 6.70 5.22
CA GLU A 54 14.43 8.09 5.71
C GLU A 54 14.64 9.07 4.55
N GLN A 55 15.57 8.77 3.64
CA GLN A 55 15.82 9.61 2.47
C GLN A 55 14.57 9.74 1.59
N PHE A 56 13.83 8.65 1.36
CA PHE A 56 12.58 8.66 0.60
C PHE A 56 11.52 9.53 1.29
N LEU A 57 11.29 9.34 2.60
CA LEU A 57 10.31 10.11 3.36
C LEU A 57 10.66 11.61 3.35
N PHE A 58 11.93 11.97 3.51
CA PHE A 58 12.37 13.37 3.52
C PHE A 58 12.36 14.05 2.16
N THR A 59 12.60 13.30 1.07
CA THR A 59 12.67 13.89 -0.27
C THR A 59 11.32 13.92 -0.98
N GLN A 60 10.45 12.93 -0.73
CA GLN A 60 9.18 12.77 -1.46
C GLN A 60 7.96 13.26 -0.66
N LEU A 61 7.97 13.15 0.67
CA LEU A 61 6.80 13.41 1.50
C LEU A 61 6.89 14.69 2.32
N LEU A 62 8.11 15.12 2.71
CA LEU A 62 8.31 16.34 3.48
C LEU A 62 8.84 17.48 2.62
N PRO A 63 8.14 18.61 2.53
CA PRO A 63 8.71 19.86 2.05
C PRO A 63 9.92 20.24 2.92
N GLN A 64 10.99 20.79 2.33
CA GLN A 64 12.30 21.01 2.99
C GLN A 64 12.28 21.92 4.24
N ASN A 65 11.12 22.48 4.59
CA ASN A 65 10.90 23.49 5.61
C ASN A 65 10.23 22.96 6.90
N TYR A 66 10.20 21.64 7.13
CA TYR A 66 9.56 21.02 8.30
C TYR A 66 10.53 20.21 9.19
N ASP A 67 11.40 20.90 9.93
CA ASP A 67 12.33 20.26 10.88
C ASP A 67 11.62 19.44 11.96
N ALA A 68 10.47 19.92 12.47
CA ALA A 68 9.70 19.20 13.49
C ALA A 68 9.19 17.83 12.99
N ALA A 69 8.83 17.71 11.72
CA ALA A 69 8.35 16.44 11.15
C ALA A 69 9.47 15.40 11.04
N LYS A 70 10.71 15.86 10.86
CA LYS A 70 11.89 15.00 10.81
C LYS A 70 12.11 14.27 12.14
N ASP A 71 12.05 15.01 13.25
CA ASP A 71 12.21 14.43 14.59
C ASP A 71 11.12 13.41 14.90
N TYR A 72 9.86 13.68 14.52
CA TYR A 72 8.77 12.73 14.69
C TYR A 72 8.96 11.44 13.89
N ILE A 73 9.42 11.53 12.63
CA ILE A 73 9.68 10.34 11.80
C ILE A 73 10.82 9.51 12.41
N GLN A 74 11.91 10.14 12.83
CA GLN A 74 13.03 9.45 13.45
C GLN A 74 12.62 8.77 14.77
N GLN A 75 11.84 9.45 15.60
CA GLN A 75 11.29 8.86 16.82
C GLN A 75 10.34 7.69 16.53
N PHE A 76 9.46 7.82 15.52
CA PHE A 76 8.57 6.74 15.10
C PHE A 76 9.36 5.51 14.65
N ILE A 77 10.38 5.70 13.81
CA ILE A 77 11.24 4.61 13.34
C ILE A 77 11.95 3.93 14.52
N ALA A 78 12.51 4.71 15.45
CA ALA A 78 13.16 4.17 16.64
C ALA A 78 12.20 3.36 17.54
N GLN A 79 10.97 3.84 17.74
CA GLN A 79 9.95 3.11 18.49
C GLN A 79 9.47 1.86 17.77
N ALA A 80 9.32 1.92 16.45
CA ALA A 80 8.96 0.77 15.61
C ALA A 80 10.01 -0.36 15.71
N GLN A 81 11.29 -0.02 15.85
CA GLN A 81 12.35 -1.01 16.08
C GLN A 81 12.32 -1.63 17.48
N ALA A 82 11.86 -0.87 18.47
CA ALA A 82 11.76 -1.32 19.85
C ALA A 82 10.57 -2.29 20.06
N LEU A 83 9.62 -2.35 19.12
CA LEU A 83 8.53 -3.32 19.10
C LEU A 83 9.07 -4.74 18.90
N LYS A 84 9.36 -5.43 20.01
CA LYS A 84 9.75 -6.84 20.04
C LYS A 84 8.94 -7.59 21.10
N GLY A 85 8.77 -8.89 20.92
CA GLY A 85 8.05 -9.75 21.87
C GLY A 85 6.55 -9.46 21.93
N LEU A 86 5.96 -9.41 23.12
CA LEU A 86 4.50 -9.38 23.32
C LEU A 86 3.82 -8.16 22.66
N SER A 87 4.47 -6.99 22.64
CA SER A 87 3.93 -5.77 22.02
C SER A 87 3.75 -5.91 20.50
N SER A 88 4.61 -6.70 19.84
CA SER A 88 4.47 -6.98 18.40
C SER A 88 3.20 -7.79 18.10
N LEU A 89 2.81 -8.72 18.97
CA LEU A 89 1.58 -9.51 18.81
C LEU A 89 0.33 -8.64 18.89
N PHE A 90 0.31 -7.69 19.84
CA PHE A 90 -0.78 -6.72 19.94
C PHE A 90 -0.88 -5.87 18.65
N LEU A 91 0.26 -5.42 18.11
CA LEU A 91 0.29 -4.64 16.88
C LEU A 91 -0.17 -5.46 15.66
N VAL A 92 0.27 -6.72 15.54
CA VAL A 92 -0.20 -7.66 14.51
C VAL A 92 -1.72 -7.81 14.59
N PHE A 93 -2.26 -7.99 15.79
CA PHE A 93 -3.70 -8.10 16.00
C PHE A 93 -4.43 -6.83 15.59
N ALA A 94 -3.93 -5.65 15.99
CA ALA A 94 -4.51 -4.36 15.60
C ALA A 94 -4.51 -4.17 14.08
N VAL A 95 -3.38 -4.45 13.41
CA VAL A 95 -3.29 -4.37 11.94
C VAL A 95 -4.24 -5.37 11.27
N MET A 96 -4.38 -6.58 11.79
CA MET A 96 -5.35 -7.55 11.28
C MET A 96 -6.79 -7.05 11.37
N LEU A 97 -7.18 -6.43 12.49
CA LEU A 97 -8.51 -5.84 12.64
C LEU A 97 -8.75 -4.71 11.63
N LEU A 98 -7.75 -3.86 11.41
CA LEU A 98 -7.85 -2.76 10.44
C LEU A 98 -7.91 -3.28 8.99
N LEU A 99 -7.08 -4.26 8.63
CA LEU A 99 -7.15 -4.91 7.32
C LEU A 99 -8.50 -5.58 7.10
N TYR A 100 -9.07 -6.20 8.13
CA TYR A 100 -10.40 -6.79 8.06
C TYR A 100 -11.49 -5.73 7.81
N GLU A 101 -11.45 -4.59 8.51
CA GLU A 101 -12.43 -3.52 8.30
C GLU A 101 -12.27 -2.91 6.89
N ILE A 102 -11.03 -2.69 6.42
CA ILE A 102 -10.76 -2.23 5.05
C ILE A 102 -11.32 -3.23 4.03
N ASP A 103 -11.01 -4.52 4.15
CA ASP A 103 -11.50 -5.56 3.24
C ASP A 103 -13.03 -5.60 3.21
N LYS A 104 -13.67 -5.53 4.38
CA LYS A 104 -15.12 -5.48 4.50
C LYS A 104 -15.70 -4.26 3.80
N ARG A 105 -15.15 -3.06 4.06
CA ARG A 105 -15.61 -1.79 3.45
C ARG A 105 -15.45 -1.80 1.93
N ILE A 106 -14.32 -2.29 1.43
CA ILE A 106 -14.10 -2.48 0.00
C ILE A 106 -15.18 -3.41 -0.54
N ASN A 107 -15.35 -4.61 0.01
CA ASN A 107 -16.31 -5.58 -0.50
C ASN A 107 -17.78 -5.14 -0.41
N LEU A 108 -18.15 -4.29 0.55
CA LEU A 108 -19.48 -3.67 0.63
C LEU A 108 -19.79 -2.77 -0.59
N ALA A 109 -18.77 -2.23 -1.25
CA ALA A 109 -18.96 -1.49 -2.51
C ALA A 109 -19.42 -2.42 -3.65
N TRP A 110 -19.03 -3.70 -3.64
CA TRP A 110 -19.41 -4.69 -4.66
C TRP A 110 -20.74 -5.40 -4.35
N HIS A 111 -20.96 -5.81 -3.10
CA HIS A 111 -22.14 -6.59 -2.69
C HIS A 111 -22.79 -6.06 -1.40
N ASP A 112 -24.11 -6.26 -1.25
CA ASP A 112 -24.87 -5.77 -0.09
C ASP A 112 -24.69 -6.65 1.17
N GLN A 113 -24.06 -7.82 1.06
CA GLN A 113 -23.78 -8.70 2.19
C GLN A 113 -22.34 -9.21 2.14
N HIS A 114 -21.58 -8.93 3.20
CA HIS A 114 -20.25 -9.48 3.39
C HIS A 114 -20.37 -10.87 4.05
N HIS A 115 -20.03 -11.93 3.31
CA HIS A 115 -20.16 -13.32 3.78
C HIS A 115 -18.82 -13.99 4.11
N ARG A 116 -17.69 -13.29 3.98
CA ARG A 116 -16.38 -13.90 4.22
C ARG A 116 -16.19 -14.13 5.72
N HIS A 117 -15.99 -15.40 6.10
CA HIS A 117 -15.51 -15.70 7.44
C HIS A 117 -14.10 -15.11 7.59
N TRP A 118 -13.84 -14.42 8.71
CA TRP A 118 -12.52 -13.83 9.01
C TRP A 118 -11.37 -14.84 8.81
N MET A 119 -11.61 -16.12 9.13
CA MET A 119 -10.65 -17.21 8.95
C MET A 119 -10.30 -17.51 7.48
N GLU A 120 -11.23 -17.34 6.53
CA GLU A 120 -10.96 -17.53 5.10
C GLU A 120 -10.04 -16.43 4.55
N GLY A 121 -10.10 -15.24 5.14
CA GLY A 121 -9.26 -14.11 4.77
C GLY A 121 -7.90 -14.04 5.47
N LEU A 122 -7.69 -14.84 6.51
CA LEU A 122 -6.49 -14.78 7.33
C LEU A 122 -5.20 -14.93 6.50
N VAL A 123 -5.17 -15.88 5.57
CA VAL A 123 -4.01 -16.12 4.70
C VAL A 123 -3.72 -14.90 3.82
N SER A 124 -4.76 -14.28 3.24
CA SER A 124 -4.60 -13.06 2.45
C SER A 124 -4.07 -11.90 3.30
N TYR A 125 -4.59 -11.74 4.52
CA TYR A 125 -4.13 -10.69 5.42
C TYR A 125 -2.67 -10.91 5.85
N LEU A 126 -2.29 -12.15 6.15
CA LEU A 126 -0.90 -12.52 6.43
C LEU A 126 0.00 -12.26 5.21
N PHE A 127 -0.47 -12.54 4.00
CA PHE A 127 0.27 -12.26 2.78
C PHE A 127 0.54 -10.77 2.62
N VAL A 128 -0.48 -9.92 2.79
CA VAL A 128 -0.31 -8.46 2.78
C VAL A 128 0.63 -7.99 3.90
N LEU A 129 0.49 -8.56 5.10
CA LEU A 129 1.25 -8.19 6.28
C LEU A 129 2.75 -8.47 6.13
N PHE A 130 3.13 -9.62 5.59
CA PHE A 130 4.53 -10.03 5.48
C PHE A 130 5.12 -9.71 4.11
N LEU A 131 4.42 -10.03 3.02
CA LEU A 131 4.95 -9.73 1.68
C LEU A 131 4.84 -8.26 1.31
N GLY A 132 3.84 -7.52 1.79
CA GLY A 132 3.71 -6.09 1.50
C GLY A 132 4.98 -5.31 1.83
N PRO A 133 5.46 -5.36 3.10
CA PRO A 133 6.75 -4.81 3.50
C PRO A 133 7.92 -5.28 2.63
N ILE A 134 8.03 -6.60 2.39
CA ILE A 134 9.13 -7.18 1.62
C ILE A 134 9.14 -6.62 0.19
N PHE A 135 7.99 -6.49 -0.46
CA PHE A 135 7.88 -5.89 -1.79
C PHE A 135 8.27 -4.41 -1.78
N VAL A 136 7.89 -3.64 -0.76
CA VAL A 136 8.32 -2.24 -0.62
C VAL A 136 9.84 -2.17 -0.46
N GLY A 137 10.43 -2.97 0.43
CA GLY A 137 11.88 -3.04 0.61
C GLY A 137 12.63 -3.43 -0.65
N ALA A 138 12.15 -4.47 -1.35
CA ALA A 138 12.70 -4.89 -2.63
C ALA A 138 12.58 -3.78 -3.69
N SER A 139 11.44 -3.07 -3.76
CA SER A 139 11.23 -2.00 -4.74
C SER A 139 12.19 -0.82 -4.54
N LEU A 140 12.46 -0.44 -3.29
CA LEU A 140 13.42 0.62 -2.97
C LEU A 140 14.86 0.18 -3.31
N PHE A 141 15.21 -1.05 -2.96
CA PHE A 141 16.52 -1.63 -3.28
C PHE A 141 16.75 -1.68 -4.80
N PHE A 142 15.79 -2.24 -5.56
CA PHE A 142 15.89 -2.30 -7.02
C PHE A 142 15.85 -0.92 -7.68
N SER A 143 15.03 0.01 -7.19
CA SER A 143 14.99 1.37 -7.75
C SER A 143 16.33 2.08 -7.61
N SER A 144 16.98 1.94 -6.44
CA SER A 144 18.33 2.47 -6.22
C SER A 144 19.34 1.86 -7.19
N TYR A 145 19.27 0.54 -7.42
CA TYR A 145 20.14 -0.16 -8.37
C TYR A 145 19.90 0.23 -9.84
N VAL A 146 18.65 0.35 -10.26
CA VAL A 146 18.27 0.71 -11.64
C VAL A 146 18.72 2.14 -11.96
N VAL A 147 18.51 3.09 -11.04
CA VAL A 147 18.98 4.49 -11.18
C VAL A 147 20.51 4.55 -11.25
N ALA A 148 21.21 3.68 -10.52
CA ALA A 148 22.66 3.60 -10.58
C ALA A 148 23.21 2.92 -11.85
N SER A 149 22.37 2.21 -12.63
CA SER A 149 22.81 1.48 -13.81
C SER A 149 22.75 2.33 -15.09
N GLU A 150 23.85 2.34 -15.86
CA GLU A 150 23.92 2.97 -17.19
C GLU A 150 23.13 2.19 -18.27
N LEU A 151 22.49 1.07 -17.92
CA LEU A 151 21.80 0.19 -18.87
C LEU A 151 20.59 0.85 -19.54
N PHE A 152 19.99 1.86 -18.90
CA PHE A 152 18.81 2.56 -19.42
C PHE A 152 19.13 3.90 -20.10
N SER A 153 20.36 4.42 -20.00
CA SER A 153 20.72 5.73 -20.55
C SER A 153 20.86 5.74 -22.08
N ASN A 154 21.10 4.58 -22.71
CA ASN A 154 21.36 4.45 -24.14
C ASN A 154 20.14 4.11 -25.00
N LEU A 155 18.94 3.97 -24.41
CA LEU A 155 17.72 3.67 -25.16
C LEU A 155 17.02 4.96 -25.62
N PRO A 156 16.57 5.06 -26.89
CA PRO A 156 15.80 6.24 -27.35
C PRO A 156 14.47 6.42 -26.60
N ALA A 157 13.96 5.37 -25.94
CA ALA A 157 12.81 5.42 -25.05
C ALA A 157 13.11 6.05 -23.67
N ALA A 158 14.37 6.33 -23.33
CA ALA A 158 14.78 6.89 -22.05
C ALA A 158 14.16 8.26 -21.76
N ASN A 159 13.88 9.07 -22.80
CA ASN A 159 13.22 10.37 -22.63
C ASN A 159 11.76 10.27 -22.15
N TYR A 160 11.07 9.16 -22.46
CA TYR A 160 9.68 8.93 -22.05
C TYR A 160 9.57 7.98 -20.85
N ALA A 161 10.64 7.28 -20.52
CA ALA A 161 10.71 6.34 -19.40
C ALA A 161 10.25 6.95 -18.06
N PRO A 162 10.58 8.21 -17.69
CA PRO A 162 10.14 8.80 -16.43
C PRO A 162 8.62 8.99 -16.30
N ILE A 163 7.89 9.02 -17.41
CA ILE A 163 6.42 9.19 -17.43
C ILE A 163 5.73 7.85 -17.67
N MET A 164 6.25 7.05 -18.61
CA MET A 164 5.69 5.75 -18.97
C MET A 164 5.87 4.72 -17.86
N LEU A 165 7.02 4.72 -17.18
CA LEU A 165 7.31 3.72 -16.15
C LEU A 165 6.36 3.87 -14.95
N PRO A 166 6.20 5.07 -14.32
CA PRO A 166 5.22 5.24 -13.25
C PRO A 166 3.78 4.96 -13.70
N PHE A 167 3.39 5.38 -14.90
CA PHE A 167 2.04 5.11 -15.41
C PHE A 167 1.76 3.60 -15.54
N VAL A 168 2.68 2.83 -16.12
CA VAL A 168 2.54 1.37 -16.27
C VAL A 168 2.53 0.69 -14.90
N LEU A 169 3.42 1.09 -13.98
CA LEU A 169 3.46 0.54 -12.62
C LEU A 169 2.19 0.86 -11.83
N SER A 170 1.70 2.10 -11.87
CA SER A 170 0.45 2.51 -11.24
C SER A 170 -0.74 1.76 -11.83
N SER A 171 -0.80 1.65 -13.17
CA SER A 171 -1.85 0.92 -13.87
C SER A 171 -1.89 -0.54 -13.46
N LEU A 172 -0.74 -1.23 -13.47
CA LEU A 172 -0.63 -2.61 -13.01
C LEU A 172 -1.00 -2.75 -11.54
N GLY A 173 -0.54 -1.84 -10.68
CA GLY A 173 -0.85 -1.83 -9.25
C GLY A 173 -2.35 -1.73 -9.00
N PHE A 174 -3.02 -0.77 -9.64
CA PHE A 174 -4.48 -0.62 -9.55
C PHE A 174 -5.21 -1.81 -10.18
N SER A 175 -4.72 -2.38 -11.28
CA SER A 175 -5.30 -3.59 -11.88
C SER A 175 -5.25 -4.79 -10.94
N ILE A 176 -4.11 -5.02 -10.26
CA ILE A 176 -3.98 -6.08 -9.26
C ILE A 176 -4.95 -5.83 -8.11
N LEU A 177 -5.05 -4.59 -7.63
CA LEU A 177 -5.97 -4.22 -6.56
C LEU A 177 -7.42 -4.52 -6.94
N TYR A 178 -7.86 -4.09 -8.14
CA TYR A 178 -9.22 -4.35 -8.63
C TYR A 178 -9.50 -5.82 -8.96
N TYR A 179 -8.48 -6.63 -9.17
CA TYR A 179 -8.64 -8.06 -9.43
C TYR A 179 -8.60 -8.90 -8.15
N ALA A 180 -7.67 -8.62 -7.24
CA ALA A 180 -7.33 -9.49 -6.11
C ALA A 180 -8.07 -9.15 -4.81
N VAL A 181 -8.48 -7.89 -4.62
CA VAL A 181 -9.14 -7.45 -3.38
C VAL A 181 -10.63 -7.81 -3.35
N PRO A 182 -11.42 -7.62 -4.43
CA PRO A 182 -12.83 -7.99 -4.41
C PRO A 182 -13.04 -9.50 -4.26
N LEU A 183 -14.01 -9.88 -3.45
CA LEU A 183 -14.46 -11.28 -3.31
C LEU A 183 -15.19 -11.79 -4.56
N GLU A 184 -15.75 -10.85 -5.32
CA GLU A 184 -16.45 -11.16 -6.56
C GLU A 184 -15.43 -11.48 -7.65
N LYS A 185 -15.75 -12.47 -8.50
CA LYS A 185 -14.89 -12.81 -9.64
C LYS A 185 -14.90 -11.68 -10.68
N VAL A 186 -13.89 -10.82 -10.64
CA VAL A 186 -13.66 -9.80 -11.66
C VAL A 186 -12.83 -10.40 -12.79
N HIS A 187 -13.31 -10.29 -14.04
CA HIS A 187 -12.51 -10.69 -15.19
C HIS A 187 -11.24 -9.84 -15.28
N PHE A 188 -10.08 -10.47 -15.48
CA PHE A 188 -8.78 -9.79 -15.50
C PHE A 188 -8.73 -8.61 -16.49
N ILE A 189 -9.38 -8.73 -17.66
CA ILE A 189 -9.45 -7.64 -18.66
C ILE A 189 -10.21 -6.41 -18.11
N ASN A 190 -11.25 -6.63 -17.30
CA ASN A 190 -12.00 -5.52 -16.70
C ASN A 190 -11.18 -4.83 -15.61
N ALA A 191 -10.42 -5.60 -14.82
CA ALA A 191 -9.48 -5.06 -13.85
C ALA A 191 -8.33 -4.29 -14.52
N LEU A 192 -7.83 -4.78 -15.67
CA LEU A 192 -6.82 -4.08 -16.48
C LEU A 192 -7.34 -2.72 -16.95
N LYS A 193 -8.54 -2.70 -17.55
CA LYS A 193 -9.17 -1.45 -18.00
C LYS A 193 -9.41 -0.48 -16.85
N ALA A 194 -9.88 -0.98 -15.70
CA ALA A 194 -10.08 -0.15 -14.52
C ALA A 194 -8.76 0.43 -14.00
N GLY A 195 -7.68 -0.36 -13.98
CA GLY A 195 -6.35 0.12 -13.58
C GLY A 195 -5.76 1.16 -14.53
N VAL A 196 -5.94 1.00 -15.85
CA VAL A 196 -5.54 2.01 -16.85
C VAL A 196 -6.33 3.31 -16.71
N ILE A 197 -7.60 3.25 -16.33
CA ILE A 197 -8.44 4.44 -16.12
C ILE A 197 -8.10 5.13 -14.79
N ALA A 198 -7.63 4.38 -13.79
CA ALA A 198 -7.29 4.90 -12.47
C ALA A 198 -5.87 5.49 -12.36
N ALA A 199 -4.94 5.00 -13.18
CA ALA A 199 -3.56 5.49 -13.27
C ALA A 199 -3.45 6.79 -14.06
#